data_AF-A0A978TI75-F1
#
_entry.id   AF-A0A978TI75-F1
#
_cell.length_a   1.000
_cell.length_b   1.000
_cell.length_c   1.000
_cell.angle_alpha   90.00
_cell.angle_beta   90.00
_cell.angle_gamma   90.00
#
_symmetry.space_group_name_H-M   'P 1'
#
loop_
_entity.id
_entity.type
_entity.pdbx_description
1 polymer ?
#
loop_
_entity_poly.entity_id
_entity_poly.type
_entity_poly.pdbx_seq_one_letter_code
_entity_poly.pdbx_strand_id
1 'polypeptide(L)'
;MVERLVSRQGTFMVGRLWVGAIASWILGGALGSVAQAQDVCTYNPDLGPNPLGMRAFITLTETTAGTTVLFEQLPTLVGGAAEQPVTLTIYREMIFYGLGVQATREFLAAHADYYQELVGYPDPEGFGPVDAVLSCSAESPLP
;
A
#
# COMPACT_ATOMS: atom_id res chain seq x y z
N MET A 1 -40.76 32.73 23.08
CA MET A 1 -39.44 33.34 22.89
C MET A 1 -39.15 33.27 21.39
N VAL A 2 -39.36 34.25 20.51
CA VAL A 2 -39.00 35.69 20.54
C VAL A 2 -37.54 35.80 21.01
N GLU A 3 -36.54 36.12 20.18
CA GLU A 3 -36.41 37.39 19.46
C GLU A 3 -35.18 37.40 18.49
N ARG A 4 -35.32 38.06 17.30
CA ARG A 4 -34.40 38.98 16.55
C ARG A 4 -32.90 38.63 16.34
N LEU A 5 -32.14 39.11 15.34
CA LEU A 5 -32.24 39.90 14.09
C LEU A 5 -30.81 39.97 13.49
N VAL A 6 -30.70 40.58 12.30
CA VAL A 6 -29.51 41.29 11.74
C VAL A 6 -28.59 40.40 10.89
N SER A 7 -28.74 40.37 9.56
CA SER A 7 -28.42 41.41 8.56
C SER A 7 -26.92 41.72 8.44
N ARG A 8 -26.30 41.27 7.35
CA ARG A 8 -25.30 42.06 6.63
C ARG A 8 -25.30 41.68 5.15
N GLN A 9 -25.80 42.63 4.36
CA GLN A 9 -25.54 42.74 2.93
C GLN A 9 -24.05 43.03 2.70
N GLY A 10 -23.52 42.48 1.62
CA GLY A 10 -22.20 42.79 1.07
C GLY A 10 -22.22 42.60 -0.44
N THR A 11 -22.77 43.59 -1.13
CA THR A 11 -22.67 43.84 -2.58
C THR A 11 -21.23 44.19 -2.98
N PHE A 12 -20.94 44.15 -4.29
CA PHE A 12 -19.76 44.63 -5.06
C PHE A 12 -18.83 43.49 -5.55
N MET A 13 -18.41 43.38 -6.81
CA MET A 13 -18.46 44.22 -8.00
C MET A 13 -18.55 43.36 -9.27
N VAL A 14 -19.29 43.89 -10.25
CA VAL A 14 -19.24 43.56 -11.67
C VAL A 14 -17.92 44.05 -12.26
N GLY A 15 -17.32 43.28 -13.17
CA GLY A 15 -16.54 43.85 -14.26
C GLY A 15 -15.15 43.25 -14.46
N ARG A 16 -15.01 42.42 -15.51
CA ARG A 16 -14.35 42.81 -16.77
C ARG A 16 -14.11 41.55 -17.61
N LEU A 17 -14.84 41.46 -18.72
CA LEU A 17 -14.40 40.69 -19.88
C LEU A 17 -13.05 41.25 -20.34
N TRP A 18 -12.03 40.40 -20.34
CA TRP A 18 -10.86 40.57 -21.20
C TRP A 18 -10.91 39.47 -22.26
N VAL A 19 -11.32 39.86 -23.46
CA VAL A 19 -11.09 39.07 -24.68
C VAL A 19 -9.64 39.32 -25.07
N GLY A 20 -8.75 38.48 -24.58
CA GLY A 20 -7.34 38.44 -24.98
C GLY A 20 -7.10 37.23 -25.88
N ALA A 21 -7.16 37.44 -27.19
CA ALA A 21 -6.64 36.49 -28.15
C ALA A 21 -5.11 36.44 -28.04
N ILE A 22 -4.56 35.33 -27.57
CA ILE A 22 -3.13 35.04 -27.66
C ILE A 22 -2.99 33.76 -28.50
N ALA A 23 -2.69 33.97 -29.78
CA ALA A 23 -2.09 32.96 -30.62
C ALA A 23 -0.59 32.90 -30.28
N SER A 24 -0.04 31.72 -29.95
CA SER A 24 1.35 31.34 -30.29
C SER A 24 1.71 29.92 -29.84
N TRP A 25 1.92 29.07 -30.86
CA TRP A 25 3.15 28.33 -31.15
C TRP A 25 3.79 27.37 -30.12
N ILE A 26 3.87 26.11 -30.57
CA ILE A 26 4.96 25.13 -30.43
C ILE A 26 5.21 24.62 -29.02
N LEU A 27 4.95 23.32 -28.81
CA LEU A 27 5.96 22.31 -28.47
C LEU A 27 5.23 21.01 -28.19
N GLY A 28 5.28 20.11 -29.17
CA GLY A 28 5.09 18.68 -28.93
C GLY A 28 6.18 18.22 -27.98
N GLY A 29 5.96 18.40 -26.69
CA GLY A 29 6.73 17.73 -25.66
C GLY A 29 6.42 16.26 -25.78
N ALA A 30 7.42 15.46 -26.15
CA ALA A 30 7.39 14.04 -25.87
C ALA A 30 7.10 13.89 -24.37
N LEU A 31 5.91 13.39 -24.04
CA LEU A 31 5.60 12.91 -22.71
C LEU A 31 6.50 11.70 -22.49
N GLY A 32 7.72 11.96 -22.01
CA GLY A 32 8.56 10.91 -21.45
C GLY A 32 7.80 10.36 -20.25
N SER A 33 7.27 9.15 -20.37
CA SER A 33 6.86 8.37 -19.21
C SER A 33 8.10 8.21 -18.33
N VAL A 34 8.15 8.96 -17.24
CA VAL A 34 9.00 8.60 -16.10
C VAL A 34 8.49 7.24 -15.65
N ALA A 35 9.26 6.19 -15.93
CA ALA A 35 9.04 4.89 -15.32
C ALA A 35 9.08 5.13 -13.80
N GLN A 36 7.94 5.03 -13.14
CA GLN A 36 7.89 5.22 -11.70
C GLN A 36 8.60 4.02 -11.07
N ALA A 37 9.56 4.32 -10.20
CA ALA A 37 10.22 3.30 -9.40
C ALA A 37 9.14 2.50 -8.64
N GLN A 38 9.27 1.18 -8.65
CA GLN A 38 8.37 0.30 -7.91
C GLN A 38 8.98 0.09 -6.53
N ASP A 39 8.30 0.54 -5.48
CA ASP A 39 8.77 0.30 -4.12
C ASP A 39 8.45 -1.13 -3.72
N VAL A 40 9.50 -1.88 -3.35
CA VAL A 40 9.37 -3.23 -2.82
C VAL A 40 9.83 -3.23 -1.38
N CYS A 41 8.95 -3.64 -0.45
CA CYS A 41 9.31 -3.84 0.95
C CYS A 41 9.40 -5.32 1.27
N THR A 42 10.49 -5.71 1.91
CA THR A 42 10.73 -7.07 2.40
C THR A 42 11.31 -7.03 3.81
N TYR A 43 11.29 -8.19 4.48
CA TYR A 43 11.92 -8.35 5.78
C TYR A 43 13.42 -7.99 5.73
N ASN A 44 13.85 -7.13 6.65
CA ASN A 44 15.24 -6.77 6.86
C ASN A 44 15.78 -7.44 8.13
N PRO A 45 16.71 -8.40 8.02
CA PRO A 45 17.27 -9.11 9.18
C PRO A 45 18.09 -8.22 10.12
N ASP A 46 18.54 -7.05 9.66
CA ASP A 46 19.30 -6.11 10.49
C ASP A 46 18.41 -5.34 11.47
N LEU A 47 17.08 -5.33 11.26
CA LEU A 47 16.11 -4.63 12.11
C LEU A 47 15.56 -5.49 13.25
N GLY A 48 15.86 -6.79 13.28
CA GLY A 48 15.40 -7.72 14.31
C GLY A 48 14.98 -9.07 13.74
N PRO A 49 14.49 -10.00 14.60
CA PRO A 49 14.01 -11.30 14.16
C PRO A 49 12.70 -11.18 13.36
N ASN A 50 12.48 -12.10 12.41
CA ASN A 50 11.22 -12.16 11.67
C ASN A 50 10.06 -12.62 12.59
N PRO A 51 9.05 -11.76 12.85
CA PRO A 51 7.94 -12.10 13.73
C PRO A 51 7.02 -13.17 13.14
N LEU A 52 7.04 -13.41 11.83
CA LEU A 52 6.32 -14.50 11.17
C LEU A 52 7.03 -15.86 11.34
N GLY A 53 8.20 -15.88 11.99
CA GLY A 53 9.05 -17.05 12.14
C GLY A 53 10.00 -17.27 10.95
N MET A 54 10.79 -18.33 11.02
CA MET A 54 11.90 -18.56 10.07
C MET A 54 11.47 -19.01 8.67
N ARG A 55 10.18 -19.26 8.44
CA ARG A 55 9.67 -19.93 7.23
C ARG A 55 8.55 -19.17 6.54
N ALA A 56 8.21 -17.98 7.01
CA ALA A 56 7.13 -17.19 6.44
C ALA A 56 7.64 -15.78 6.15
N PHE A 57 7.20 -15.23 5.03
CA PHE A 57 7.66 -13.95 4.53
C PHE A 57 6.46 -13.12 4.07
N ILE A 58 6.57 -11.82 4.25
CA ILE A 58 5.67 -10.84 3.66
C ILE A 58 6.48 -9.93 2.75
N THR A 59 5.97 -9.74 1.53
CA THR A 59 6.51 -8.82 0.54
C THR A 59 5.41 -7.86 0.12
N LEU A 60 5.71 -6.56 0.12
CA LEU A 60 4.83 -5.54 -0.43
C LEU A 60 5.45 -5.01 -1.72
N THR A 61 4.68 -4.95 -2.79
CA THR A 61 5.12 -4.44 -4.09
C THR A 61 4.17 -3.35 -4.54
N GLU A 62 4.67 -2.13 -4.70
CA GLU A 62 3.89 -1.04 -5.30
C GLU A 62 3.86 -1.16 -6.82
N THR A 63 2.67 -0.96 -7.38
CA THR A 63 2.44 -0.86 -8.83
C THR A 63 1.58 0.37 -9.12
N THR A 64 1.39 0.70 -10.39
CA THR A 64 0.48 1.79 -10.78
C THR A 64 -0.98 1.55 -10.40
N ALA A 65 -1.37 0.30 -10.13
CA ALA A 65 -2.73 -0.05 -9.70
C ALA A 65 -2.93 0.02 -8.18
N GLY A 66 -1.86 0.16 -7.40
CA GLY A 66 -1.84 0.06 -5.95
C GLY A 66 -0.79 -0.93 -5.46
N THR A 67 -0.97 -1.46 -4.25
CA THR A 67 0.02 -2.34 -3.60
C THR A 67 -0.45 -3.78 -3.55
N THR A 68 0.40 -4.70 -3.97
CA THR A 68 0.21 -6.14 -3.73
C THR A 68 0.97 -6.54 -2.48
N VAL A 69 0.28 -7.19 -1.56
CA VAL A 69 0.87 -7.78 -0.35
C VAL A 69 0.84 -9.29 -0.50
N LEU A 70 2.01 -9.89 -0.54
CA LEU A 70 2.20 -11.32 -0.67
C LEU A 70 2.64 -11.91 0.66
N PHE A 71 1.89 -12.87 1.18
CA PHE A 71 2.29 -13.75 2.27
C PHE A 71 2.64 -15.14 1.72
N GLU A 72 3.86 -15.58 1.97
CA GLU A 72 4.35 -16.91 1.58
C GLU A 72 4.88 -17.66 2.81
N GLN A 73 4.44 -18.89 2.99
CA GLN A 73 5.03 -19.83 3.94
C GLN A 73 5.68 -21.00 3.21
N LEU A 74 6.97 -21.19 3.46
CA LEU A 74 7.78 -22.23 2.84
C LEU A 74 7.25 -23.64 3.17
N PRO A 75 7.45 -24.63 2.28
CA PRO A 75 6.82 -25.95 2.38
C PRO A 75 7.13 -26.73 3.68
N THR A 76 6.12 -27.03 4.49
CA THR A 76 6.25 -27.80 5.74
C THR A 76 5.80 -29.25 5.57
N LEU A 77 6.55 -30.19 6.13
CA LEU A 77 6.12 -31.59 6.19
C LEU A 77 5.14 -31.76 7.33
N VAL A 78 3.99 -32.35 7.05
CA VAL A 78 2.94 -32.68 8.03
C VAL A 78 2.69 -34.19 7.97
N GLY A 79 2.46 -34.81 9.12
CA GLY A 79 2.36 -36.26 9.26
C GLY A 79 3.69 -36.93 9.56
N GLY A 80 3.65 -38.01 10.34
CA GLY A 80 4.82 -38.81 10.73
C GLY A 80 4.90 -40.15 9.99
N ALA A 81 5.87 -41.01 10.35
CA ALA A 81 6.04 -42.32 9.71
C ALA A 81 4.84 -43.28 9.87
N ALA A 82 3.98 -43.04 10.87
CA ALA A 82 2.75 -43.81 11.10
C ALA A 82 1.56 -43.29 10.26
N GLU A 83 1.71 -42.14 9.60
CA GLU A 83 0.70 -41.49 8.78
C GLU A 83 1.28 -41.28 7.36
N GLN A 84 0.43 -40.91 6.39
CA GLN A 84 0.94 -40.52 5.08
C GLN A 84 1.54 -39.11 5.17
N PRO A 85 2.85 -38.90 4.95
CA PRO A 85 3.43 -37.57 4.96
C PRO A 85 2.87 -36.74 3.80
N VAL A 86 2.56 -35.48 4.09
CA VAL A 86 2.12 -34.47 3.10
C VAL A 86 2.95 -33.21 3.26
N THR A 87 3.21 -32.52 2.15
CA THR A 87 3.86 -31.22 2.16
C THR A 87 2.80 -30.13 2.04
N LEU A 88 2.77 -29.22 3.01
CA LEU A 88 1.88 -28.06 3.03
C LEU A 88 2.65 -26.79 2.68
N THR A 89 2.16 -26.05 1.69
CA THR A 89 2.64 -24.72 1.31
C THR A 89 1.47 -23.74 1.39
N ILE A 90 1.71 -22.53 1.89
CA ILE A 90 0.68 -21.50 1.98
C ILE A 90 1.14 -20.28 1.18
N TYR A 91 0.25 -19.80 0.33
CA TYR A 91 0.44 -18.60 -0.49
C TYR A 91 -0.85 -17.80 -0.44
N ARG A 92 -0.78 -16.55 -0.01
CA ARG A 92 -1.92 -15.63 0.07
C ARG A 92 -1.53 -14.28 -0.49
N GLU A 93 -2.36 -13.75 -1.36
CA GLU A 93 -2.16 -12.46 -2.01
C GLU A 93 -3.33 -11.55 -1.68
N MET A 94 -3.02 -10.31 -1.30
CA MET A 94 -4.00 -9.26 -1.06
C MET A 94 -3.60 -8.01 -1.86
N ILE A 95 -4.52 -7.47 -2.65
CA ILE A 95 -4.28 -6.30 -3.49
C ILE A 95 -5.05 -5.11 -2.93
N PHE A 96 -4.32 -4.04 -2.61
CA PHE A 96 -4.85 -2.78 -2.14
C PHE A 96 -4.89 -1.77 -3.28
N TYR A 97 -6.01 -1.73 -3.99
CA TYR A 97 -6.18 -0.85 -5.14
C TYR A 97 -6.13 0.62 -4.75
N GLY A 98 -5.34 1.41 -5.49
CA GLY A 98 -5.20 2.85 -5.30
C GLY A 98 -4.43 3.27 -4.04
N LEU A 99 -3.91 2.32 -3.25
CA LEU A 99 -3.04 2.61 -2.12
C LEU A 99 -1.59 2.30 -2.48
N GLY A 100 -0.70 3.28 -2.26
CA GLY A 100 0.75 3.05 -2.28
C GLY A 100 1.19 2.23 -1.07
N VAL A 101 2.44 1.80 -1.06
CA VAL A 101 3.00 0.87 -0.08
C VAL A 101 2.93 1.45 1.32
N GLN A 102 3.30 2.72 1.50
CA GLN A 102 3.24 3.37 2.81
C GLN A 102 1.81 3.43 3.37
N ALA A 103 0.83 3.83 2.55
CA ALA A 103 -0.57 3.87 2.93
C ALA A 103 -1.13 2.47 3.22
N THR A 104 -0.67 1.45 2.49
CA THR A 104 -1.04 0.05 2.72
C THR A 104 -0.51 -0.46 4.06
N ARG A 105 0.73 -0.10 4.42
CA ARG A 105 1.32 -0.45 5.73
C ARG A 105 0.52 0.17 6.87
N GLU A 106 0.18 1.45 6.76
CA GLU A 106 -0.66 2.15 7.74
C GLU A 106 -2.06 1.54 7.83
N PHE A 107 -2.65 1.17 6.69
CA PHE A 107 -3.94 0.49 6.65
C PHE A 107 -3.90 -0.85 7.38
N LEU A 108 -2.92 -1.71 7.09
CA LEU A 108 -2.76 -3.01 7.74
C LEU A 108 -2.50 -2.88 9.25
N ALA A 109 -1.78 -1.84 9.68
CA ALA A 109 -1.57 -1.56 11.10
C ALA A 109 -2.86 -1.12 11.82
N ALA A 110 -3.75 -0.40 11.12
CA ALA A 110 -5.02 0.08 11.68
C ALA A 110 -6.15 -0.97 11.63
N HIS A 111 -6.08 -1.92 10.68
CA HIS A 111 -7.15 -2.88 10.38
C HIS A 111 -6.65 -4.33 10.52
N ALA A 112 -6.58 -4.79 11.79
CA ALA A 112 -6.02 -6.09 12.12
C ALA A 112 -6.75 -7.28 11.47
N ASP A 113 -8.04 -7.14 11.15
CA ASP A 113 -8.83 -8.15 10.46
C ASP A 113 -8.28 -8.47 9.06
N TYR A 114 -7.84 -7.46 8.31
CA TYR A 114 -7.22 -7.67 6.99
C TYR A 114 -5.89 -8.41 7.10
N TYR A 115 -5.09 -8.08 8.10
CA TYR A 115 -3.84 -8.79 8.36
C TYR A 115 -4.08 -10.25 8.74
N GLN A 116 -5.07 -10.53 9.59
CA GLN A 116 -5.45 -11.89 9.98
C GLN A 116 -5.94 -12.72 8.79
N GLU A 117 -6.70 -12.13 7.87
CA GLU A 117 -7.08 -12.79 6.62
C GLU A 117 -5.86 -13.03 5.71
N LEU A 118 -4.89 -12.11 5.68
CA LEU A 118 -3.66 -12.28 4.92
C LEU A 118 -2.81 -13.45 5.46
N VAL A 119 -2.65 -13.60 6.78
CA VAL A 119 -1.82 -14.67 7.37
C VAL A 119 -2.58 -15.98 7.61
N GLY A 120 -3.91 -15.90 7.71
CA GLY A 120 -4.80 -17.05 7.84
C GLY A 120 -5.03 -17.59 9.24
N TYR A 121 -4.72 -16.79 10.26
CA TYR A 121 -4.96 -17.11 11.66
C TYR A 121 -5.14 -15.82 12.48
N PRO A 122 -5.83 -15.89 13.63
CA PRO A 122 -5.91 -14.76 14.54
C PRO A 122 -4.52 -14.42 15.09
N ASP A 123 -4.12 -13.16 14.93
CA ASP A 123 -2.91 -12.60 15.50
C ASP A 123 -3.28 -11.37 16.35
N PRO A 124 -3.11 -11.43 17.68
CA PRO A 124 -3.43 -10.31 18.57
C PRO A 124 -2.41 -9.16 18.49
N GLU A 125 -1.19 -9.41 18.00
CA GLU A 125 -0.15 -8.39 17.86
C GLU A 125 -0.31 -7.61 16.54
N GLY A 126 -0.98 -8.22 15.55
CA GLY A 126 -1.34 -7.60 14.28
C GLY A 126 -0.13 -7.32 13.38
N PHE A 127 -0.27 -6.36 12.46
CA PHE A 127 0.78 -6.07 11.48
C PHE A 127 1.99 -5.30 12.05
N GLY A 128 1.84 -4.64 13.20
CA GLY A 128 2.85 -3.73 13.76
C GLY A 128 4.25 -4.34 13.93
N PRO A 129 4.40 -5.54 14.52
CA PRO A 129 5.70 -6.19 14.63
C PRO A 129 6.35 -6.49 13.28
N VAL A 130 5.56 -6.90 12.27
CA VAL A 130 6.06 -7.11 10.91
C VAL A 130 6.53 -5.79 10.32
N ASP A 131 5.69 -4.75 10.43
CA ASP A 131 5.97 -3.42 9.90
C ASP A 131 7.32 -2.85 10.38
N ALA A 132 7.62 -3.06 11.67
CA ALA A 132 8.84 -2.59 12.30
C ALA A 132 10.13 -3.19 11.71
N VAL A 133 10.04 -4.35 11.05
CA VAL A 133 11.19 -5.05 10.46
C VAL A 133 11.20 -5.06 8.93
N LEU A 134 10.30 -4.30 8.29
CA LEU A 134 10.31 -4.13 6.83
C LEU A 134 11.24 -3.00 6.39
N SER A 135 12.01 -3.25 5.32
CA SER A 135 12.77 -2.23 4.62
C SER A 135 12.31 -2.16 3.16
N CYS A 136 12.17 -0.94 2.65
CA CYS A 136 11.68 -0.68 1.31
C CYS A 136 12.79 -0.14 0.42
N SER A 137 12.84 -0.61 -0.82
CA SER A 137 13.77 -0.12 -1.83
C SER A 137 13.02 0.12 -3.13
N ALA A 138 13.38 1.22 -3.79
CA ALA A 138 12.99 1.49 -5.16
C ALA A 138 13.65 0.44 -6.08
N GLU A 139 12.86 -0.53 -6.53
CA GLU A 139 13.27 -1.42 -7.60
C GLU A 139 13.23 -0.60 -8.90
N SER A 140 14.39 -0.44 -9.53
CA SER A 140 14.46 0.19 -10.85
C SER A 140 13.78 -0.75 -11.85
N PRO A 141 12.75 -0.30 -12.60
CA PRO A 141 12.16 -1.13 -13.63
C PRO A 141 13.24 -1.53 -14.65
N LEU A 142 13.42 -2.84 -14.85
CA LEU A 142 14.38 -3.36 -15.83
C LEU A 142 14.06 -2.77 -17.22
N PRO A 143 15.07 -2.31 -17.98
CA PRO A 143 14.88 -1.66 -19.28
C PRO A 143 14.34 -2.60 -20.37
#